data_AF-A0A6F9DFI2-F1
#
_entry.id   AF-A0A6F9DFI2-F1
#
_cell.length_a   1.000
_cell.length_b   1.000
_cell.length_c   1.000
_cell.angle_alpha   90.00
_cell.angle_beta   90.00
_cell.angle_gamma   90.00
#
_symmetry.space_group_name_H-M   'P 1'
#
loop_
_entity.id
_entity.type
_entity.pdbx_description
1 polymer ?
#
loop_
_entity_poly.entity_id
_entity_poly.type
_entity_poly.pdbx_seq_one_letter_code
_entity_poly.pdbx_strand_id
1 'polypeptide(L)'
;MLHTCYIHCIYKAQLNPFSRLCHFYCRQPSKGNQISFGNFSCTMQRLHWGNRITNTVTATFRQCSTFEVGKKVTLTRRFSEEDLKDFAKLTGDYNPIHLDDKVALSTGIFVGRVVHGALINGFISGILGTKLPGPGTIAFSQEMRFPKPLYIDEEMTAEVTIAAIKRKFLECNISCFVKQSSKVVMSGTATVIKV
;
A
#
# COMPACT_ATOMS: atom_id res chain seq x y z
N MET A 1 -33.58 -18.93 40.60
CA MET A 1 -32.77 -19.94 39.87
C MET A 1 -32.65 -19.50 38.43
N LEU A 2 -31.49 -18.96 38.06
CA LEU A 2 -31.17 -18.54 36.69
C LEU A 2 -30.84 -19.78 35.85
N HIS A 3 -31.52 -19.97 34.71
CA HIS A 3 -31.11 -20.94 33.69
C HIS A 3 -30.25 -20.21 32.65
N THR A 4 -28.96 -20.53 32.63
CA THR A 4 -28.00 -20.13 31.60
C THR A 4 -28.18 -21.03 30.38
N CYS A 5 -28.61 -20.49 29.25
CA CYS A 5 -28.69 -21.23 27.98
C CYS A 5 -27.51 -20.81 27.09
N TYR A 6 -26.49 -21.66 27.01
CA TYR A 6 -25.35 -21.49 26.09
C TYR A 6 -25.78 -21.85 24.67
N ILE A 7 -25.77 -20.88 23.74
CA ILE A 7 -25.90 -21.14 22.31
C ILE A 7 -24.48 -21.11 21.70
N HIS A 8 -23.95 -22.29 21.41
CA HIS A 8 -22.76 -22.46 20.57
C HIS A 8 -23.13 -22.08 19.13
N CYS A 9 -22.52 -21.02 18.60
CA CYS A 9 -22.62 -20.67 17.18
C CYS A 9 -21.38 -21.23 16.46
N ILE A 10 -21.53 -22.38 15.79
CA ILE A 10 -20.46 -22.97 14.97
C ILE A 10 -20.51 -22.31 13.58
N TYR A 11 -19.52 -21.46 13.27
CA TYR A 11 -19.35 -20.90 11.94
C TYR A 11 -18.47 -21.82 11.09
N LYS A 12 -19.03 -22.43 10.05
CA LYS A 12 -18.24 -23.04 8.97
C LYS A 12 -18.11 -22.03 7.83
N ALA A 13 -16.92 -21.49 7.63
CA ALA A 13 -16.57 -20.72 6.44
C ALA A 13 -16.18 -21.71 5.33
N GLN A 14 -16.98 -21.80 4.26
CA GLN A 14 -16.49 -22.35 3.00
C GLN A 14 -16.05 -21.19 2.12
N LEU A 15 -14.75 -21.12 1.85
CA LEU A 15 -14.16 -20.17 0.92
C LEU A 15 -14.48 -20.63 -0.51
N ASN A 16 -15.22 -19.81 -1.26
CA ASN A 16 -15.40 -20.00 -2.70
C ASN A 16 -14.34 -19.14 -3.44
N PRO A 17 -13.46 -19.72 -4.26
CA PRO A 17 -12.37 -18.97 -4.91
C PRO A 17 -12.82 -18.02 -6.04
N PHE A 18 -14.11 -17.96 -6.41
CA PHE A 18 -14.58 -17.16 -7.55
C PHE A 18 -15.55 -16.01 -7.21
N SER A 19 -15.88 -15.77 -5.95
CA SER A 19 -16.70 -14.60 -5.58
C SER A 19 -16.29 -14.01 -4.23
N ARG A 20 -16.17 -12.68 -4.16
CA ARG A 20 -15.91 -11.92 -2.91
C ARG A 20 -17.15 -11.87 -2.00
N LEU A 21 -17.83 -13.00 -1.81
CA LEU A 21 -19.03 -13.11 -0.98
C LEU A 21 -18.89 -14.31 -0.04
N CYS A 22 -18.65 -14.02 1.24
CA CYS A 22 -18.87 -15.01 2.30
C CYS A 22 -20.36 -15.07 2.62
N HIS A 23 -21.02 -16.18 2.30
CA HIS A 23 -22.40 -16.41 2.73
C HIS A 23 -22.42 -16.86 4.19
N PHE A 24 -22.93 -15.99 5.07
CA PHE A 24 -23.21 -16.35 6.46
C PHE A 24 -24.68 -16.77 6.61
N TYR A 25 -24.92 -18.02 6.98
CA TYR A 25 -26.25 -18.50 7.36
C TYR A 25 -26.47 -18.27 8.86
N CYS A 26 -27.30 -17.29 9.22
CA CYS A 26 -27.75 -17.11 10.59
C CYS A 26 -29.13 -17.76 10.75
N ARG A 27 -29.25 -18.84 11.53
CA ARG A 27 -30.54 -19.41 11.94
C ARG A 27 -31.13 -18.51 13.04
N GLN A 28 -31.95 -17.55 12.60
CA GLN A 28 -32.86 -16.66 13.33
C GLN A 28 -32.50 -16.22 14.77
N PRO A 29 -32.30 -14.91 15.02
CA PRO A 29 -32.44 -14.34 16.35
C PRO A 29 -33.87 -13.86 16.60
N SER A 30 -34.36 -14.07 17.83
CA SER A 30 -35.58 -13.49 18.35
C SER A 30 -35.50 -11.96 18.40
N LYS A 31 -36.61 -11.30 18.03
CA LYS A 31 -36.87 -9.85 18.00
C LYS A 31 -36.02 -9.02 18.97
N GLY A 32 -35.17 -8.13 18.45
CA GLY A 32 -34.44 -7.15 19.24
C GLY A 32 -33.31 -6.48 18.45
N ASN A 33 -33.21 -5.17 18.60
CA ASN A 33 -32.37 -4.24 17.82
C ASN A 33 -30.86 -4.53 17.87
N GLN A 34 -30.17 -4.06 16.82
CA GLN A 34 -28.72 -3.76 16.74
C GLN A 34 -27.78 -4.62 17.59
N ILE A 35 -27.00 -5.47 16.92
CA ILE A 35 -25.89 -6.18 17.56
C ILE A 35 -24.60 -5.44 17.20
N SER A 36 -23.98 -4.80 18.20
CA SER A 36 -22.67 -4.17 18.10
C SER A 36 -21.61 -5.07 18.73
N PHE A 37 -20.59 -5.44 17.96
CA PHE A 37 -19.38 -6.09 18.45
C PHE A 37 -18.19 -5.23 18.00
N GLY A 38 -17.58 -4.46 18.91
CA GLY A 38 -16.45 -3.59 18.58
C GLY A 38 -16.72 -2.61 17.43
N ASN A 39 -15.73 -2.41 16.54
CA ASN A 39 -15.80 -1.48 15.38
C ASN A 39 -16.76 -1.92 14.25
N PHE A 40 -17.67 -2.86 14.50
CA PHE A 40 -18.62 -3.36 13.51
C PHE A 40 -20.02 -2.82 13.79
N SER A 41 -20.60 -2.12 12.81
CA SER A 41 -22.04 -1.85 12.79
C SER A 41 -22.70 -2.67 11.67
N CYS A 42 -23.72 -3.44 12.05
CA CYS A 42 -24.54 -4.19 11.11
C CYS A 42 -25.96 -3.61 11.16
N THR A 43 -26.41 -3.02 10.05
CA THR A 43 -27.77 -2.46 9.95
C THR A 43 -28.62 -3.42 9.14
N MET A 44 -29.58 -4.08 9.80
CA MET A 44 -30.60 -4.88 9.13
C MET A 44 -31.64 -3.95 8.50
N GLN A 45 -31.70 -3.86 7.18
CA GLN A 45 -32.83 -3.24 6.49
C GLN A 45 -33.78 -4.31 5.95
N ARG A 46 -35.05 -4.19 6.32
CA ARG A 46 -36.13 -5.04 5.83
C ARG A 46 -36.60 -4.49 4.48
N LEU A 47 -36.28 -5.18 3.39
CA LEU A 47 -36.83 -4.87 2.07
C LEU A 47 -38.02 -5.78 1.80
N HIS A 48 -39.17 -5.18 1.47
CA HIS A 48 -40.38 -5.90 1.08
C HIS A 48 -40.51 -5.88 -0.44
N TRP A 49 -40.41 -7.05 -1.08
CA TRP A 49 -40.74 -7.26 -2.49
C TRP A 49 -41.55 -8.56 -2.62
N GLY A 50 -42.89 -8.43 -2.63
CA GLY A 50 -43.80 -9.59 -2.66
C GLY A 50 -43.74 -10.50 -1.42
N ASN A 51 -44.31 -11.71 -1.52
CA ASN A 51 -44.46 -12.69 -0.43
C ASN A 51 -43.16 -13.48 -0.07
N ARG A 52 -41.97 -12.96 -0.38
CA ARG A 52 -40.70 -13.57 0.04
C ARG A 52 -39.91 -12.61 0.92
N ILE A 53 -39.58 -13.07 2.13
CA ILE A 53 -38.68 -12.39 3.06
C ILE A 53 -37.26 -12.88 2.77
N THR A 54 -36.44 -12.08 2.11
CA THR A 54 -34.99 -12.32 2.00
C THR A 54 -34.25 -11.34 2.90
N ASN A 55 -33.56 -11.85 3.91
CA ASN A 55 -32.66 -11.03 4.73
C ASN A 55 -31.34 -10.86 3.97
N THR A 56 -31.14 -9.71 3.34
CA THR A 56 -29.84 -9.35 2.76
C THR A 56 -29.04 -8.59 3.81
N VAL A 57 -27.99 -9.22 4.34
CA VAL A 57 -27.06 -8.55 5.25
C VAL A 57 -25.97 -7.90 4.40
N THR A 58 -26.05 -6.58 4.25
CA THR A 58 -24.96 -5.80 3.65
C THR A 58 -23.93 -5.51 4.73
N ALA A 59 -22.87 -6.31 4.80
CA ALA A 59 -21.73 -6.04 5.66
C ALA A 59 -20.79 -5.05 4.98
N THR A 60 -20.78 -3.80 5.43
CA THR A 60 -19.81 -2.81 4.96
C THR A 60 -18.49 -3.07 5.66
N PHE A 61 -17.53 -3.71 4.98
CA PHE A 61 -16.16 -3.84 5.47
C PHE A 61 -15.50 -2.44 5.47
N ARG A 62 -15.55 -1.74 6.60
CA ARG A 62 -14.63 -0.63 6.86
C ARG A 62 -13.32 -1.23 7.36
N GLN A 63 -12.33 -1.32 6.49
CA GLN A 63 -10.97 -1.64 6.92
C GLN A 63 -10.47 -0.48 7.79
N CYS A 64 -10.54 -0.67 9.12
CA CYS A 64 -9.99 0.26 10.09
C CYS A 64 -8.48 0.01 10.15
N SER A 65 -7.73 0.50 9.17
CA SER A 65 -6.27 0.54 9.28
C SER A 65 -5.93 1.68 10.26
N THR A 66 -5.67 1.33 11.52
CA THR A 66 -5.04 2.26 12.45
C THR A 66 -3.59 2.45 12.04
N PHE A 67 -3.26 3.66 11.61
CA PHE A 67 -1.89 4.04 11.32
C PHE A 67 -1.20 4.39 12.64
N GLU A 68 0.05 3.98 12.76
CA GLU A 68 0.86 4.22 13.95
C GLU A 68 2.12 4.96 13.53
N VAL A 69 2.44 6.04 14.25
CA VAL A 69 3.71 6.76 14.07
C VAL A 69 4.86 5.80 14.40
N GLY A 70 5.91 5.84 13.58
CA GLY A 70 7.05 4.92 13.68
C GLY A 70 6.86 3.60 12.93
N LYS A 71 5.65 3.29 12.45
CA LYS A 71 5.45 2.12 11.57
C LYS A 71 6.26 2.28 10.30
N LYS A 72 7.01 1.24 9.95
CA LYS A 72 7.92 1.25 8.81
C LYS A 72 7.74 0.05 7.89
N VAL A 73 8.08 0.24 6.62
CA VAL A 73 8.22 -0.84 5.63
C VAL A 73 9.54 -0.67 4.90
N THR A 74 10.16 -1.80 4.58
CA THR A 74 11.41 -1.84 3.83
C THR A 74 11.24 -2.75 2.63
N LEU A 75 11.63 -2.28 1.45
CA LEU A 75 11.65 -3.09 0.23
C LEU A 75 12.99 -2.92 -0.48
N THR A 76 13.47 -3.99 -1.08
CA THR A 76 14.72 -4.01 -1.83
C THR A 76 14.41 -4.21 -3.31
N ARG A 77 15.10 -3.48 -4.19
CA ARG A 77 14.98 -3.60 -5.63
C ARG A 77 16.33 -3.39 -6.32
N ARG A 78 16.55 -4.19 -7.35
CA ARG A 78 17.60 -4.01 -8.36
C ARG A 78 16.92 -3.58 -9.66
N PHE A 79 17.37 -2.47 -10.25
CA PHE A 79 16.82 -2.01 -11.53
C PHE A 79 17.63 -2.57 -12.68
N SER A 80 16.94 -3.17 -13.64
CA SER A 80 17.53 -3.78 -14.84
C SER A 80 17.65 -2.77 -15.99
N GLU A 81 18.34 -3.16 -17.05
CA GLU A 81 18.39 -2.36 -18.28
C GLU A 81 17.00 -2.18 -18.91
N GLU A 82 16.15 -3.21 -18.79
CA GLU A 82 14.77 -3.17 -19.28
C GLU A 82 13.95 -2.14 -18.51
N ASP A 83 14.10 -2.05 -17.18
CA ASP A 83 13.43 -1.03 -16.37
C ASP A 83 13.77 0.40 -16.85
N LEU A 84 15.04 0.65 -17.19
CA LEU A 84 15.49 1.97 -17.65
C LEU A 84 14.94 2.28 -19.05
N LYS A 85 14.91 1.29 -19.94
CA LYS A 85 14.33 1.43 -21.30
C LYS A 85 12.82 1.66 -21.24
N ASP A 86 12.10 0.90 -20.42
CA ASP A 86 10.66 1.04 -20.25
C ASP A 86 10.30 2.38 -19.63
N PHE A 87 11.08 2.85 -18.65
CA PHE A 87 10.88 4.17 -18.06
C PHE A 87 11.14 5.28 -19.07
N ALA A 88 12.22 5.20 -19.86
CA ALA A 88 12.51 6.14 -20.93
C ALA A 88 11.39 6.17 -21.98
N LYS A 89 10.86 5.00 -22.36
CA LYS A 89 9.73 4.88 -23.28
C LYS A 89 8.44 5.49 -22.73
N LEU A 90 8.16 5.27 -21.45
CA LEU A 90 6.96 5.79 -20.78
C LEU A 90 7.01 7.31 -20.61
N THR A 91 8.17 7.85 -20.27
CA THR A 91 8.31 9.27 -19.87
C THR A 91 8.83 10.18 -20.97
N GLY A 92 9.50 9.62 -21.98
CA GLY A 92 10.26 10.37 -22.98
C GLY A 92 11.67 10.77 -22.52
N ASP A 93 12.09 10.39 -21.31
CA ASP A 93 13.45 10.67 -20.80
C ASP A 93 14.47 9.67 -21.37
N TYR A 94 14.91 9.96 -22.59
CA TYR A 94 15.98 9.25 -23.30
C TYR A 94 17.36 9.85 -23.07
N ASN A 95 17.60 10.55 -21.95
CA ASN A 95 18.93 11.07 -21.65
C ASN A 95 19.96 9.91 -21.70
N PRO A 96 20.98 9.97 -22.59
CA PRO A 96 21.87 8.83 -22.83
C PRO A 96 22.65 8.37 -21.60
N ILE A 97 22.81 9.21 -20.58
CA ILE A 97 23.46 8.82 -19.31
C ILE A 97 22.77 7.63 -18.62
N HIS A 98 21.50 7.38 -18.92
CA HIS A 98 20.73 6.26 -18.40
C HIS A 98 20.79 5.02 -19.32
N LEU A 99 21.10 5.19 -20.60
CA LEU A 99 20.89 4.14 -21.61
C LEU A 99 22.18 3.66 -22.29
N ASP A 100 23.25 4.44 -22.27
CA ASP A 100 24.52 4.12 -22.91
C ASP A 100 25.68 4.23 -21.91
N ASP A 101 26.35 3.11 -21.64
CA ASP A 101 27.51 3.05 -20.74
C ASP A 101 28.68 3.91 -21.24
N LYS A 102 28.90 4.02 -22.55
CA LYS A 102 30.00 4.82 -23.10
C LYS A 102 29.77 6.31 -22.84
N VAL A 103 28.54 6.77 -23.00
CA VAL A 103 28.19 8.18 -22.73
C VAL A 103 28.29 8.45 -21.24
N ALA A 104 27.75 7.58 -20.40
CA ALA A 104 27.84 7.73 -18.95
C ALA A 104 29.29 7.83 -18.46
N LEU A 105 30.16 6.94 -18.94
CA LEU A 105 31.60 6.94 -18.63
C LEU A 105 32.32 8.17 -19.18
N SER A 106 31.96 8.65 -20.38
CA SER A 106 32.60 9.82 -20.99
C SER A 106 32.39 11.13 -20.23
N THR A 107 31.40 11.19 -19.34
CA THR A 107 31.19 12.36 -18.48
C THR A 107 32.33 12.59 -17.49
N GLY A 108 33.09 11.54 -17.16
CA GLY A 108 34.13 11.57 -16.12
C GLY A 108 33.60 11.66 -14.68
N ILE A 109 32.28 11.79 -14.50
CA ILE A 109 31.62 11.91 -13.18
C ILE A 109 31.03 10.56 -12.76
N PHE A 110 30.53 9.78 -13.71
CA PHE A 110 29.88 8.49 -13.45
C PHE A 110 30.76 7.32 -13.86
N VAL A 111 30.61 6.19 -13.16
CA VAL A 111 31.33 4.94 -13.44
C VAL A 111 30.50 3.93 -14.25
N GLY A 112 29.37 4.37 -14.81
CA GLY A 112 28.43 3.56 -15.58
C GLY A 112 27.04 4.20 -15.65
N ARG A 113 26.08 3.55 -16.32
CA ARG A 113 24.68 4.03 -16.39
C ARG A 113 24.06 4.23 -15.01
N VAL A 114 23.38 5.36 -14.87
CA VAL A 114 22.70 5.75 -13.63
C VAL A 114 21.20 5.51 -13.78
N VAL A 115 20.54 5.02 -12.75
CA VAL A 115 19.08 4.88 -12.71
C VAL A 115 18.42 6.26 -12.66
N HIS A 116 17.35 6.49 -13.44
CA HIS A 116 16.60 7.75 -13.37
C HIS A 116 16.11 8.03 -11.94
N GLY A 117 16.34 9.23 -11.42
CA GLY A 117 15.84 9.60 -10.08
C GLY A 117 14.32 9.52 -9.99
N ALA A 118 13.61 9.86 -11.07
CA ALA A 118 12.17 9.75 -11.16
C ALA A 118 11.66 8.29 -11.19
N LEU A 119 12.46 7.34 -11.69
CA LEU A 119 12.15 5.90 -11.62
C LEU A 119 12.21 5.40 -10.17
N ILE A 120 13.20 5.85 -9.39
CA ILE A 120 13.27 5.58 -7.94
C ILE A 120 12.01 6.15 -7.25
N ASN A 121 11.59 7.36 -7.62
CA ASN A 121 10.35 7.95 -7.11
C ASN A 121 9.11 7.10 -7.47
N GLY A 122 9.02 6.61 -8.71
CA GLY A 122 7.95 5.69 -9.13
C GLY A 122 7.89 4.43 -8.27
N PHE A 123 9.04 3.88 -7.90
CA PHE A 123 9.11 2.76 -6.97
C PHE A 123 8.58 3.12 -5.58
N ILE A 124 8.93 4.28 -5.04
CA ILE A 124 8.39 4.77 -3.75
C ILE A 124 6.88 5.00 -3.81
N SER A 125 6.36 5.55 -4.91
CA SER A 125 4.92 5.68 -5.14
C SER A 125 4.22 4.31 -5.06
N GLY A 126 4.81 3.27 -5.65
CA GLY A 126 4.34 1.89 -5.51
C GLY A 126 4.31 1.39 -4.05
N ILE A 127 5.33 1.72 -3.25
CA ILE A 127 5.36 1.37 -1.82
C ILE A 127 4.24 2.09 -1.06
N LEU A 128 4.10 3.41 -1.26
CA LEU A 128 3.08 4.23 -0.60
C LEU A 128 1.66 3.74 -0.95
N GLY A 129 1.42 3.45 -2.22
CA GLY A 129 0.12 3.03 -2.73
C GLY A 129 -0.26 1.57 -2.47
N THR A 130 0.71 0.68 -2.17
CA THR A 130 0.42 -0.77 -2.06
C THR A 130 0.86 -1.41 -0.76
N LYS A 131 1.82 -0.83 -0.02
CA LYS A 131 2.39 -1.41 1.20
C LYS A 131 2.11 -0.56 2.44
N LEU A 132 2.61 0.67 2.48
CA LEU A 132 2.47 1.55 3.63
C LEU A 132 2.46 3.01 3.15
N PRO A 133 1.36 3.76 3.34
CA PRO A 133 0.12 3.39 4.04
C PRO A 133 -0.74 2.31 3.37
N GLY A 134 -0.52 2.02 2.08
CA GLY A 134 -1.16 0.90 1.37
C GLY A 134 -2.32 1.31 0.46
N PRO A 135 -3.16 0.35 0.00
CA PRO A 135 -4.20 0.60 -1.00
C PRO A 135 -5.13 1.77 -0.68
N GLY A 136 -5.49 2.55 -1.70
CA GLY A 136 -6.30 3.78 -1.55
C GLY A 136 -5.51 4.94 -0.94
N THR A 137 -4.19 4.95 -1.09
CA THR A 137 -3.32 6.09 -0.75
C THR A 137 -3.02 6.89 -1.99
N ILE A 138 -3.12 8.21 -1.90
CA ILE A 138 -2.75 9.16 -2.96
C ILE A 138 -1.66 10.09 -2.41
N ALA A 139 -0.60 10.29 -3.19
CA ALA A 139 0.44 11.25 -2.87
C ALA A 139 -0.10 12.68 -2.96
N PHE A 140 0.10 13.48 -1.91
CA PHE A 140 -0.31 14.87 -1.86
C PHE A 140 0.86 15.83 -2.10
N SER A 141 2.00 15.58 -1.46
CA SER A 141 3.25 16.30 -1.71
C SER A 141 4.44 15.40 -1.44
N GLN A 142 5.58 15.70 -2.05
CA GLN A 142 6.80 14.94 -1.85
C GLN A 142 8.03 15.83 -2.10
N GLU A 143 9.00 15.77 -1.20
CA GLU A 143 10.34 16.35 -1.36
C GLU A 143 11.35 15.21 -1.43
N MET A 144 12.28 15.27 -2.39
CA MET A 144 13.35 14.29 -2.54
C MET A 144 14.67 14.96 -2.84
N ARG A 145 15.74 14.38 -2.30
CA ARG A 145 17.13 14.72 -2.59
C ARG A 145 17.83 13.47 -3.09
N PHE A 146 18.78 13.65 -4.01
CA PHE A 146 19.55 12.56 -4.61
C PHE A 146 21.05 12.78 -4.35
N PRO A 147 21.56 12.43 -3.13
CA PRO A 147 22.92 12.79 -2.74
C PRO A 147 24.01 12.04 -3.53
N LYS A 148 23.69 10.83 -4.01
CA LYS A 148 24.61 9.95 -4.75
C LYS A 148 23.85 9.19 -5.84
N PRO A 149 24.49 8.86 -6.97
CA PRO A 149 23.88 8.07 -8.03
C PRO A 149 23.61 6.63 -7.57
N LEU A 150 22.52 6.08 -8.07
CA LEU A 150 22.26 4.64 -8.08
C LEU A 150 22.65 4.11 -9.46
N TYR A 151 23.55 3.14 -9.53
CA TYR A 151 23.93 2.49 -10.77
C TYR A 151 23.00 1.31 -11.07
N ILE A 152 22.93 0.97 -12.35
CA ILE A 152 22.25 -0.24 -12.79
C ILE A 152 22.77 -1.47 -12.04
N ASP A 153 21.89 -2.44 -11.80
CA ASP A 153 22.18 -3.69 -11.08
C ASP A 153 22.64 -3.57 -9.61
N GLU A 154 22.75 -2.36 -9.06
CA GLU A 154 22.91 -2.19 -7.63
C GLU A 154 21.62 -2.51 -6.87
N GLU A 155 21.80 -3.16 -5.71
CA GLU A 155 20.69 -3.51 -4.84
C GLU A 155 20.36 -2.36 -3.90
N MET A 156 19.29 -1.63 -4.22
CA MET A 156 18.81 -0.49 -3.44
C MET A 156 17.71 -0.95 -2.48
N THR A 157 17.83 -0.53 -1.22
CA THR A 157 16.83 -0.72 -0.17
C THR A 157 16.12 0.61 0.08
N ALA A 158 14.81 0.63 -0.09
CA ALA A 158 13.93 1.72 0.28
C ALA A 158 13.27 1.45 1.64
N GLU A 159 13.35 2.41 2.54
CA GLU A 159 12.64 2.44 3.82
C GLU A 159 11.64 3.60 3.81
N VAL A 160 10.39 3.29 4.18
CA VAL A 160 9.32 4.28 4.34
C VAL A 160 8.76 4.15 5.75
N THR A 161 8.74 5.24 6.50
CA THR A 161 8.29 5.28 7.90
C THR A 161 7.25 6.37 8.10
N ILE A 162 6.14 6.07 8.78
CA ILE A 162 5.13 7.07 9.16
C ILE A 162 5.74 7.99 10.24
N ALA A 163 5.98 9.24 9.91
CA ALA A 163 6.57 10.24 10.78
C ALA A 163 5.52 10.98 11.61
N ALA A 164 4.36 11.30 11.01
CA ALA A 164 3.25 11.96 11.71
C ALA A 164 1.91 11.65 11.06
N ILE A 165 0.84 11.77 11.86
CA ILE A 165 -0.55 11.59 11.41
C ILE A 165 -1.32 12.86 11.77
N LYS A 166 -1.81 13.58 10.77
CA LYS A 166 -2.50 14.87 10.91
C LYS A 166 -3.87 14.80 10.23
N ARG A 167 -4.91 14.44 10.98
CA ARG A 167 -6.29 14.24 10.48
C ARG A 167 -6.32 13.21 9.34
N LYS A 168 -6.42 13.68 8.09
CA LYS A 168 -6.45 12.85 6.87
C LYS A 168 -5.09 12.72 6.17
N PHE A 169 -4.09 13.46 6.63
CA PHE A 169 -2.75 13.45 6.06
C PHE A 169 -1.83 12.55 6.87
N LEU A 170 -1.01 11.78 6.17
CA LEU A 170 0.07 11.00 6.75
C LEU A 170 1.39 11.54 6.20
N GLU A 171 2.29 11.92 7.08
CA GLU A 171 3.64 12.33 6.73
C GLU A 171 4.56 11.12 6.86
N CYS A 172 5.31 10.82 5.82
CA CYS A 172 6.21 9.68 5.73
C CYS A 172 7.64 10.15 5.48
N ASN A 173 8.60 9.62 6.22
CA ASN A 173 10.03 9.75 5.93
C ASN A 173 10.43 8.64 4.95
N ILE A 174 11.24 8.99 3.96
CA ILE A 174 11.71 8.10 2.91
C ILE A 174 13.25 8.12 2.88
N SER A 175 13.86 6.94 2.88
CA SER A 175 15.30 6.76 2.73
C SER A 175 15.59 5.59 1.79
N CYS A 176 16.36 5.83 0.74
CA CYS A 176 16.84 4.80 -0.18
C CYS A 176 18.36 4.71 -0.08
N PHE A 177 18.88 3.52 0.18
CA PHE A 177 20.30 3.28 0.36
C PHE A 177 20.75 1.94 -0.20
N VAL A 178 22.01 1.83 -0.58
CA VAL A 178 22.64 0.55 -0.97
C VAL A 178 23.46 0.05 0.22
N LYS A 179 23.12 -1.14 0.71
CA LYS A 179 23.69 -1.69 1.95
C LYS A 179 25.19 -1.95 1.85
N GLN A 180 25.64 -2.45 0.69
CA GLN A 180 27.02 -2.87 0.46
C GLN A 180 28.01 -1.69 0.56
N SER A 181 27.59 -0.51 0.12
CA SER A 181 28.42 0.70 0.06
C SER A 181 28.03 1.77 1.08
N SER A 182 27.04 1.50 1.94
CA SER A 182 26.48 2.45 2.91
C SER A 182 26.12 3.81 2.30
N LYS A 183 25.76 3.83 1.02
CA LYS A 183 25.47 5.07 0.28
C LYS A 183 23.97 5.34 0.29
N VAL A 184 23.60 6.57 0.62
CA VAL A 184 22.23 7.07 0.48
C VAL A 184 22.06 7.63 -0.93
N VAL A 185 21.17 7.02 -1.71
CA VAL A 185 20.89 7.41 -3.10
C VAL A 185 19.71 8.35 -3.21
N MET A 186 18.75 8.25 -2.28
CA MET A 186 17.62 9.16 -2.19
C MET A 186 17.21 9.35 -0.74
N SER A 187 16.85 10.56 -0.34
CA SER A 187 16.21 10.82 0.95
C SER A 187 15.14 11.90 0.80
N GLY A 188 14.13 11.88 1.66
CA GLY A 188 13.04 12.84 1.54
C GLY A 188 11.85 12.57 2.44
N THR A 189 10.78 13.30 2.17
CA THR A 189 9.51 13.18 2.87
C THR A 189 8.35 13.16 1.87
N ALA A 190 7.28 12.46 2.21
CA ALA A 190 6.04 12.45 1.44
C ALA A 190 4.85 12.69 2.36
N THR A 191 3.95 13.57 1.95
CA THR A 191 2.62 13.70 2.54
C THR A 191 1.63 12.95 1.65
N VAL A 192 0.82 12.08 2.25
CA VAL A 192 -0.18 11.28 1.52
C VAL A 192 -1.54 11.36 2.18
N ILE A 193 -2.60 11.06 1.43
CA ILE A 193 -3.99 11.06 1.88
C ILE A 193 -4.60 9.69 1.60
N LYS A 194 -5.45 9.21 2.52
CA LYS A 194 -6.31 8.06 2.28
C LYS A 194 -7.63 8.50 1.65
N VAL A 195 -7.93 7.93 0.49
CA VAL A 195 -9.21 8.06 -0.23
C VAL A 195 -10.06 6.81 -0.07
#